data_AF-A0AAD5SQF5-F1
#
_entry.id   AF-A0AAD5SQF5-F1
#
_cell.length_a   1.000
_cell.length_b   1.000
_cell.length_c   1.000
_cell.angle_alpha   90.00
_cell.angle_beta   90.00
_cell.angle_gamma   90.00
#
_symmetry.space_group_name_H-M   'P 1'
#
loop_
_entity.id
_entity.type
_entity.pdbx_description
1 polymer ?
#
loop_
_entity_poly.entity_id
_entity_poly.type
_entity_poly.pdbx_seq_one_letter_code
_entity_poly.pdbx_strand_id
1 'polypeptide(L)'
;MENQTEPTLSEDLDAFLAANQTQLGGLGIPDGLWMEVWRCITTKQLGSRGRFGVDRSGEVVTAIALAPREAVIVFKHDWIFDSRAAAEASLLRNKPLSSAVAALIAATNIADEAPAELLSDLSSVDVSLNALYKIALEFDVLDDDIQTSKCYCVTLDPYAPAVLPFANAPIFGAGIFVESRTNLSYTLMWPNWIDSNEEIDSEDCIAEAFTSVTRAELTCMPDYSSSNYWVHHYAGSNEANTFDWYVPWSTNLASLIKDAVGGVEESKHAITVLNVGCGNSKSVGDGMIADGVADILIHFDVSNEVVHALAKMGSSEEAGKDNHVGFQDFAVFDAVVGKLPFRQGNGKLFDWAFDKGTTDGLMSESMDAVQKMWKNLATVTDCVVLVSHGNPDRRVALVEEEIAGGWQVDQCLEIDGLDSGWKYWVYICKNSTVA
;
A
#
# COMPACT_ATOMS: atom_id res chain seq x y z
N MET A 1 27.85 -27.69 20.11
CA MET A 1 27.74 -26.67 19.05
C MET A 1 28.73 -27.07 17.97
N GLU A 2 28.25 -27.75 16.94
CA GLU A 2 29.04 -27.96 15.73
C GLU A 2 29.10 -26.61 15.00
N ASN A 3 30.31 -26.14 14.68
CA ASN A 3 30.49 -25.03 13.76
C ASN A 3 29.96 -25.50 12.40
N GLN A 4 28.73 -25.14 12.06
CA GLN A 4 28.27 -25.20 10.68
C GLN A 4 29.14 -24.23 9.88
N THR A 5 30.10 -24.77 9.14
CA THR A 5 30.83 -24.04 8.12
C THR A 5 29.82 -23.44 7.14
N GLU A 6 29.76 -22.11 7.06
CA GLU A 6 28.94 -21.41 6.07
C GLU A 6 29.20 -22.03 4.68
N PRO A 7 28.15 -22.28 3.87
CA PRO A 7 28.34 -22.76 2.51
C PRO A 7 29.25 -21.78 1.77
N THR A 8 30.40 -22.26 1.31
CA THR A 8 31.30 -21.49 0.46
C THR A 8 30.56 -21.11 -0.81
N LEU A 9 30.23 -19.82 -0.95
CA LEU A 9 29.69 -19.24 -2.18
C LEU A 9 30.53 -19.74 -3.36
N SER A 10 29.89 -20.39 -4.33
CA SER A 10 30.54 -20.58 -5.62
C SER A 10 30.74 -19.17 -6.22
N GLU A 11 31.99 -18.79 -6.45
CA GLU A 11 32.39 -17.51 -7.06
C GLU A 11 32.05 -17.45 -8.56
N ASP A 12 31.18 -18.34 -9.04
CA ASP A 12 30.80 -18.39 -10.45
C ASP A 12 29.60 -17.46 -10.70
N LEU A 13 29.85 -16.36 -11.42
CA LEU A 13 28.83 -15.38 -11.83
C LEU A 13 27.76 -16.04 -12.71
N ASP A 14 28.13 -16.93 -13.62
CA ASP A 14 27.18 -17.57 -14.53
C ASP A 14 26.19 -18.44 -13.74
N ALA A 15 26.69 -19.16 -12.72
CA ALA A 15 25.86 -19.92 -11.81
C ALA A 15 24.95 -19.02 -10.96
N PHE A 16 25.42 -17.84 -10.52
CA PHE A 16 24.57 -16.87 -9.82
C PHE A 16 23.44 -16.36 -10.71
N LEU A 17 23.75 -15.93 -11.93
CA LEU A 17 22.77 -15.36 -12.84
C LEU A 17 21.73 -16.42 -13.25
N ALA A 18 22.18 -17.62 -13.63
CA ALA A 18 21.28 -18.71 -14.01
C ALA A 18 20.32 -19.11 -12.88
N ALA A 19 20.75 -19.04 -11.62
CA ALA A 19 19.92 -19.39 -10.48
C ALA A 19 18.93 -18.28 -10.07
N ASN A 20 19.21 -17.02 -10.40
CA ASN A 20 18.51 -15.86 -9.82
C ASN A 20 17.84 -14.93 -10.85
N GLN A 21 18.02 -15.18 -12.14
CA GLN A 21 17.50 -14.34 -13.24
C GLN A 21 16.00 -14.05 -13.13
N THR A 22 15.17 -15.06 -12.87
CA THR A 22 13.71 -14.89 -12.75
C THR A 22 13.34 -13.94 -11.61
N GLN A 23 14.04 -14.03 -10.47
CA GLN A 23 13.74 -13.20 -9.31
C GLN A 23 14.23 -11.76 -9.51
N LEU A 24 15.46 -11.58 -9.99
CA LEU A 24 16.01 -10.25 -10.26
C LEU A 24 15.22 -9.51 -11.36
N GLY A 25 14.79 -10.23 -12.40
CA GLY A 25 13.91 -9.70 -13.44
C GLY A 25 12.49 -9.41 -12.93
N GLY A 26 11.95 -10.24 -12.04
CA GLY A 26 10.65 -10.01 -11.40
C GLY A 26 10.62 -8.78 -10.48
N LEU A 27 11.79 -8.38 -9.95
CA LEU A 27 11.96 -7.12 -9.22
C LEU A 27 12.08 -5.90 -10.15
N GLY A 28 12.19 -6.08 -11.47
CA GLY A 28 12.38 -4.99 -12.42
C GLY A 28 13.81 -4.42 -12.43
N ILE A 29 14.81 -5.15 -11.93
CA ILE A 29 16.20 -4.69 -11.94
C ILE A 29 16.78 -4.87 -13.35
N PRO A 30 17.35 -3.83 -14.00
CA PRO A 30 18.04 -3.99 -15.27
C PRO A 30 19.16 -5.05 -15.21
N ASP A 31 19.20 -5.95 -16.20
CA ASP A 31 20.13 -7.10 -16.26
C ASP A 31 21.60 -6.70 -16.01
N GLY A 32 22.02 -5.55 -16.53
CA GLY A 32 23.38 -5.07 -16.37
C GLY A 32 23.76 -4.72 -14.92
N LEU A 33 22.78 -4.51 -14.03
CA LEU A 33 23.00 -4.26 -12.60
C LEU A 33 23.08 -5.55 -11.77
N TRP A 34 22.67 -6.71 -12.31
CA TRP A 34 22.71 -7.98 -11.59
C TRP A 34 24.14 -8.39 -11.23
N MET A 35 25.11 -8.07 -12.09
CA MET A 35 26.53 -8.27 -11.82
C MET A 35 26.99 -7.49 -10.60
N GLU A 36 26.43 -6.30 -10.36
CA GLU A 36 26.78 -5.48 -9.21
C GLU A 36 26.17 -6.02 -7.92
N VAL A 37 24.93 -6.52 -7.98
CA VAL A 37 24.32 -7.28 -6.87
C VAL A 37 25.23 -8.46 -6.49
N TRP A 38 25.64 -9.26 -7.47
CA TRP A 38 26.57 -10.37 -7.25
C TRP A 38 27.91 -9.92 -6.66
N ARG A 39 28.49 -8.84 -7.19
CA ARG A 39 29.77 -8.27 -6.74
C ARG A 39 29.68 -7.82 -5.28
N CYS A 40 28.61 -7.14 -4.89
CA CYS A 40 28.39 -6.72 -3.50
C CYS A 40 28.28 -7.93 -2.55
N ILE A 41 27.57 -8.98 -2.96
CA ILE A 41 27.41 -10.21 -2.18
C ILE A 41 28.74 -10.94 -2.00
N THR A 42 29.47 -11.22 -3.09
CA THR A 42 30.70 -12.01 -3.05
C THR A 42 31.85 -11.28 -2.37
N THR A 43 31.93 -9.96 -2.54
CA THR A 43 32.95 -9.13 -1.88
C THR A 43 32.58 -8.73 -0.45
N LYS A 44 31.41 -9.13 0.05
CA LYS A 44 30.85 -8.73 1.36
C LYS A 44 30.76 -7.21 1.54
N GLN A 45 30.66 -6.46 0.45
CA GLN A 45 30.47 -5.01 0.45
C GLN A 45 28.97 -4.72 0.49
N LEU A 46 28.38 -5.05 1.63
CA LEU A 46 26.97 -4.86 1.92
C LEU A 46 26.73 -3.44 2.45
N GLY A 47 25.51 -2.94 2.26
CA GLY A 47 25.11 -1.58 2.56
C GLY A 47 25.57 -0.59 1.50
N SER A 48 25.48 0.71 1.82
CA SER A 48 25.85 1.77 0.89
C SER A 48 27.36 2.00 0.86
N ARG A 49 27.93 2.19 -0.34
CA ARG A 49 29.31 2.65 -0.51
C ARG A 49 29.47 4.16 -0.25
N GLY A 50 28.36 4.90 -0.18
CA GLY A 50 28.30 6.34 0.08
C GLY A 50 27.15 6.71 1.02
N ARG A 51 27.17 7.95 1.53
CA ARG A 51 26.05 8.50 2.30
C ARG A 51 24.96 8.87 1.28
N PHE A 52 23.80 8.24 1.33
CA PHE A 52 22.62 8.73 0.59
C PHE A 52 22.10 9.99 1.27
N GLY A 53 21.10 10.69 0.75
CA GLY A 53 20.48 11.85 1.38
C GLY A 53 19.16 12.19 0.74
N VAL A 54 18.56 13.30 1.16
CA VAL A 54 17.32 13.84 0.57
C VAL A 54 17.51 15.30 0.18
N ASP A 55 17.12 15.67 -1.03
CA ASP A 55 17.24 17.04 -1.53
C ASP A 55 16.15 17.98 -0.97
N ARG A 56 16.07 19.21 -1.47
CA ARG A 56 15.05 20.19 -1.02
C ARG A 56 13.63 19.83 -1.44
N SER A 57 13.46 18.89 -2.38
CA SER A 57 12.17 18.44 -2.90
C SER A 57 11.68 17.14 -2.27
N GLY A 58 12.49 16.47 -1.45
CA GLY A 58 12.13 15.20 -0.80
C GLY A 58 12.66 13.96 -1.52
N GLU A 59 13.50 14.14 -2.55
CA GLU A 59 14.06 13.06 -3.36
C GLU A 59 15.30 12.43 -2.74
N VAL A 60 15.39 11.09 -2.74
CA VAL A 60 16.60 10.40 -2.27
C VAL A 60 17.73 10.56 -3.28
N VAL A 61 18.75 11.31 -2.89
CA VAL A 61 19.92 11.63 -3.70
C VAL A 61 21.19 11.11 -3.02
N THR A 62 22.35 11.35 -3.62
CA THR A 62 23.63 10.78 -3.19
C THR A 62 24.50 11.84 -2.50
N ALA A 63 25.48 11.52 -1.65
CA ALA A 63 26.40 12.56 -1.14
C ALA A 63 27.52 12.92 -2.14
N ILE A 64 27.69 12.08 -3.16
CA ILE A 64 28.61 12.24 -4.28
C ILE A 64 27.91 11.72 -5.52
N ALA A 65 28.14 12.33 -6.68
CA ALA A 65 27.72 11.79 -7.97
C ALA A 65 28.03 10.28 -8.05
N LEU A 66 26.98 9.45 -8.16
CA LEU A 66 27.13 8.00 -8.35
C LEU A 66 26.79 7.64 -9.78
N ALA A 67 27.67 6.86 -10.40
CA ALA A 67 27.30 6.10 -11.59
C ALA A 67 26.24 5.04 -11.21
N PRO A 68 25.41 4.58 -12.17
CA PRO A 68 24.33 3.63 -11.88
C PRO A 68 24.76 2.37 -11.13
N ARG A 69 25.94 1.82 -11.48
CA ARG A 69 26.50 0.66 -10.77
C ARG A 69 26.86 0.98 -9.32
N GLU A 70 27.35 2.18 -9.04
CA GLU A 70 27.75 2.58 -7.68
C GLU A 70 26.54 2.82 -6.78
N ALA A 71 25.37 3.01 -7.38
CA ALA A 71 24.10 3.24 -6.72
C ALA A 71 23.37 1.94 -6.30
N VAL A 72 23.87 0.75 -6.69
CA VAL A 72 23.29 -0.53 -6.24
C VAL A 72 23.68 -0.80 -4.78
N ILE A 73 22.66 -1.00 -3.95
CA ILE A 73 22.81 -1.25 -2.51
C ILE A 73 22.30 -2.65 -2.19
N VAL A 74 23.08 -3.39 -1.40
CA VAL A 74 22.73 -4.76 -1.00
C VAL A 74 22.84 -4.89 0.51
N PHE A 75 21.72 -5.00 1.22
CA PHE A 75 21.72 -5.28 2.65
C PHE A 75 21.49 -6.76 2.87
N LYS A 76 22.46 -7.49 3.44
CA LYS A 76 22.23 -8.87 3.86
C LYS A 76 21.32 -8.86 5.08
N HIS A 77 20.26 -9.64 5.00
CA HIS A 77 19.44 -10.06 6.12
C HIS A 77 19.53 -11.59 6.21
N ASP A 78 19.22 -12.16 7.37
CA ASP A 78 19.28 -13.61 7.52
C ASP A 78 17.99 -14.31 7.04
N TRP A 79 17.02 -13.57 6.47
CA TRP A 79 15.67 -14.07 6.24
C TRP A 79 15.07 -13.65 4.89
N ILE A 80 14.79 -14.60 4.00
CA ILE A 80 13.89 -14.45 2.84
C ILE A 80 13.26 -15.79 2.50
N PHE A 81 12.10 -15.66 1.87
CA PHE A 81 11.23 -16.71 1.42
C PHE A 81 10.79 -16.42 -0.03
N ASP A 82 10.88 -17.43 -0.91
CA ASP A 82 10.52 -17.32 -2.34
C ASP A 82 9.00 -17.45 -2.60
N SER A 83 8.23 -17.76 -1.56
CA SER A 83 6.79 -18.02 -1.59
C SER A 83 6.25 -18.02 -0.16
N ARG A 84 4.94 -17.80 0.01
CA ARG A 84 4.28 -17.95 1.33
C ARG A 84 4.57 -19.33 1.97
N ALA A 85 4.58 -20.39 1.16
CA ALA A 85 4.87 -21.74 1.63
C ALA A 85 6.34 -21.92 2.07
N ALA A 86 7.31 -21.33 1.36
CA ALA A 86 8.70 -21.33 1.81
C ALA A 86 8.91 -20.45 3.04
N ALA A 87 8.09 -19.40 3.17
CA ALA A 87 8.08 -18.52 4.31
C ALA A 87 7.63 -19.24 5.56
N GLU A 88 6.52 -19.94 5.45
CA GLU A 88 5.99 -20.84 6.47
C GLU A 88 7.02 -21.90 6.86
N ALA A 89 7.57 -22.60 5.87
CA ALA A 89 8.53 -23.67 6.11
C ALA A 89 9.82 -23.16 6.78
N SER A 90 10.27 -21.95 6.45
CA SER A 90 11.49 -21.37 7.02
C SER A 90 11.27 -20.81 8.43
N LEU A 91 10.14 -20.12 8.69
CA LEU A 91 9.75 -19.69 10.03
C LEU A 91 9.51 -20.88 10.98
N LEU A 92 8.91 -21.98 10.50
CA LEU A 92 8.73 -23.21 11.27
C LEU A 92 10.07 -23.88 11.64
N ARG A 93 11.08 -23.77 10.76
CA ARG A 93 12.41 -24.39 10.95
C ARG A 93 13.38 -23.50 11.73
N ASN A 94 13.27 -22.18 11.62
CA ASN A 94 14.20 -21.21 12.20
C ASN A 94 13.53 -20.44 13.34
N LYS A 95 13.54 -21.04 14.55
CA LYS A 95 12.93 -20.45 15.75
C LYS A 95 13.45 -19.05 16.10
N PRO A 96 14.76 -18.74 15.99
CA PRO A 96 15.26 -17.38 16.17
C PRO A 96 14.66 -16.35 15.21
N LEU A 97 14.54 -16.70 13.91
CA LEU A 97 13.90 -15.87 12.90
C LEU A 97 12.41 -15.64 13.21
N SER A 98 11.65 -16.71 13.48
CA SER A 98 10.25 -16.60 13.91
C SER A 98 10.12 -15.73 15.16
N SER A 99 11.05 -15.83 16.11
CA SER A 99 11.06 -15.02 17.33
C SER A 99 11.39 -13.56 17.07
N ALA A 100 12.24 -13.25 16.09
CA ALA A 100 12.63 -11.89 15.76
C ALA A 100 11.57 -11.16 14.91
N VAL A 101 10.92 -11.86 13.96
CA VAL A 101 9.73 -11.35 13.26
C VAL A 101 8.58 -11.15 14.24
N ALA A 102 8.31 -12.12 15.11
CA ALA A 102 7.32 -11.98 16.17
C ALA A 102 7.67 -10.84 17.14
N ALA A 103 8.96 -10.60 17.45
CA ALA A 103 9.39 -9.49 18.30
C ALA A 103 9.21 -8.13 17.61
N LEU A 104 9.49 -8.01 16.31
CA LEU A 104 9.22 -6.80 15.52
C LEU A 104 7.72 -6.49 15.48
N ILE A 105 6.88 -7.50 15.22
CA ILE A 105 5.41 -7.38 15.22
C ILE A 105 4.87 -7.09 16.63
N ALA A 106 5.42 -7.72 17.66
CA ALA A 106 5.03 -7.47 19.04
C ALA A 106 5.40 -6.05 19.47
N ALA A 107 6.59 -5.55 19.08
CA ALA A 107 7.01 -4.19 19.41
C ALA A 107 6.08 -3.13 18.83
N THR A 108 5.54 -3.34 17.62
CA THR A 108 4.54 -2.45 17.02
C THR A 108 3.16 -2.60 17.65
N ASN A 109 2.72 -3.82 17.97
CA ASN A 109 1.41 -4.04 18.58
C ASN A 109 1.36 -3.60 20.07
N ILE A 110 2.51 -3.58 20.77
CA ILE A 110 2.63 -3.03 22.13
C ILE A 110 2.48 -1.50 22.12
N ALA A 111 2.86 -0.83 21.03
CA ALA A 111 2.63 0.61 20.88
C ALA A 111 1.13 0.94 20.71
N ASP A 112 0.35 0.01 20.15
CA ASP A 112 -1.09 0.15 19.89
C ASP A 112 -2.00 -0.47 20.98
N GLU A 113 -1.50 -0.66 22.21
CA GLU A 113 -2.26 -1.22 23.36
C GLU A 113 -2.94 -2.60 23.09
N ALA A 114 -2.36 -3.44 22.22
CA ALA A 114 -2.95 -4.74 21.92
C ALA A 114 -3.07 -5.65 23.17
N PRO A 115 -4.17 -6.41 23.34
CA PRO A 115 -4.36 -7.31 24.48
C PRO A 115 -3.23 -8.35 24.60
N ALA A 116 -2.79 -8.62 25.83
CA ALA A 116 -1.71 -9.58 26.11
C ALA A 116 -1.97 -11.02 25.61
N GLU A 117 -3.24 -11.37 25.39
CA GLU A 117 -3.66 -12.66 24.82
C GLU A 117 -3.29 -12.78 23.33
N LEU A 118 -3.37 -11.68 22.55
CA LEU A 118 -2.91 -11.62 21.16
C LEU A 118 -1.40 -11.84 21.05
N LEU A 119 -0.63 -11.30 22.01
CA LEU A 119 0.83 -11.45 22.06
C LEU A 119 1.29 -12.92 22.24
N SER A 120 0.43 -13.78 22.81
CA SER A 120 0.75 -15.20 23.01
C SER A 120 0.64 -16.03 21.72
N ASP A 121 -0.25 -15.62 20.79
CA ASP A 121 -0.44 -16.22 19.46
C ASP A 121 0.49 -15.64 18.38
N LEU A 122 1.17 -14.51 18.64
CA LEU A 122 2.17 -13.91 17.74
C LEU A 122 3.38 -14.81 17.45
N SER A 123 3.61 -15.84 18.29
CA SER A 123 4.66 -16.83 18.07
C SER A 123 4.31 -17.87 17.00
N SER A 124 3.07 -17.86 16.51
CA SER A 124 2.66 -18.72 15.41
C SER A 124 3.23 -18.19 14.09
N VAL A 125 3.67 -19.12 13.25
CA VAL A 125 4.27 -18.83 11.95
C VAL A 125 3.27 -18.11 11.03
N ASP A 126 2.00 -18.48 11.08
CA ASP A 126 0.95 -17.87 10.26
C ASP A 126 0.78 -16.37 10.53
N VAL A 127 0.87 -15.96 11.80
CA VAL A 127 0.78 -14.55 12.17
C VAL A 127 1.99 -13.76 11.64
N SER A 128 3.19 -14.33 11.75
CA SER A 128 4.41 -13.72 11.22
C SER A 128 4.37 -13.55 9.70
N LEU A 129 3.79 -14.51 8.97
CA LEU A 129 3.64 -14.44 7.52
C LEU A 129 2.65 -13.38 7.07
N ASN A 130 1.51 -13.32 7.72
CA ASN A 130 0.47 -12.38 7.36
C ASN A 130 0.88 -10.93 7.63
N ALA A 131 1.93 -10.69 8.44
CA ALA A 131 2.41 -9.36 8.80
C ALA A 131 3.67 -8.91 8.03
N LEU A 132 4.23 -9.72 7.11
CA LEU A 132 5.46 -9.35 6.39
C LEU A 132 5.31 -8.06 5.55
N TYR A 133 4.11 -7.77 5.06
CA TYR A 133 3.82 -6.53 4.32
C TYR A 133 4.07 -5.26 5.16
N LYS A 134 4.05 -5.40 6.49
CA LYS A 134 4.29 -4.30 7.43
C LYS A 134 5.77 -3.97 7.56
N ILE A 135 6.69 -4.84 7.14
CA ILE A 135 8.12 -4.56 7.26
C ILE A 135 8.48 -3.42 6.31
N ALA A 136 9.21 -2.44 6.85
CA ALA A 136 9.67 -1.29 6.10
C ALA A 136 11.11 -0.93 6.48
N LEU A 137 11.77 -0.15 5.64
CA LEU A 137 13.10 0.38 5.91
C LEU A 137 12.96 1.84 6.33
N GLU A 138 13.20 2.12 7.61
CA GLU A 138 13.32 3.46 8.14
C GLU A 138 14.73 4.01 7.96
N PHE A 139 14.88 5.29 7.63
CA PHE A 139 16.19 5.93 7.58
C PHE A 139 16.14 7.41 7.95
N ASP A 140 17.17 7.88 8.65
CA ASP A 140 17.27 9.27 9.07
C ASP A 140 18.13 10.07 8.10
N VAL A 141 17.71 11.29 7.76
CA VAL A 141 18.46 12.22 6.92
C VAL A 141 18.75 13.49 7.70
N LEU A 142 20.03 13.87 7.75
CA LEU A 142 20.48 15.09 8.39
C LEU A 142 20.38 16.27 7.42
N ASP A 143 19.42 17.16 7.63
CA ASP A 143 19.29 18.40 6.86
C ASP A 143 20.43 19.37 7.22
N ASP A 144 21.43 19.49 6.34
CA ASP A 144 22.65 20.28 6.58
C ASP A 144 22.35 21.78 6.81
N ASP A 145 21.24 22.29 6.26
CA ASP A 145 20.84 23.69 6.37
C ASP A 145 20.21 24.01 7.75
N ILE A 146 19.60 23.00 8.41
CA ILE A 146 18.81 23.20 9.63
C ILE A 146 19.37 22.41 10.84
N GLN A 147 20.38 21.56 10.62
CA GLN A 147 20.92 20.61 11.60
C GLN A 147 19.85 19.76 12.30
N THR A 148 18.76 19.44 11.60
CA THR A 148 17.70 18.58 12.10
C THR A 148 17.68 17.28 11.31
N SER A 149 17.40 16.17 12.01
CA SER A 149 17.22 14.87 11.40
C SER A 149 15.76 14.67 11.02
N LYS A 150 15.47 14.29 9.78
CA LYS A 150 14.14 13.87 9.30
C LYS A 150 14.15 12.35 9.10
N CYS A 151 13.14 11.65 9.61
CA CYS A 151 13.00 10.20 9.45
C CYS A 151 12.18 9.90 8.19
N TYR A 152 12.61 8.90 7.42
CA TYR A 152 11.99 8.43 6.19
C TYR A 152 11.68 6.93 6.28
N CYS A 153 10.76 6.42 5.45
CA CYS A 153 10.35 5.02 5.44
C CYS A 153 10.01 4.54 4.02
N VAL A 154 10.40 3.30 3.68
CA VAL A 154 9.99 2.60 2.45
C VAL A 154 9.43 1.23 2.84
N THR A 155 8.16 0.96 2.54
CA THR A 155 7.54 -0.32 2.90
C THR A 155 7.70 -1.37 1.81
N LEU A 156 7.64 -2.64 2.22
CA LEU A 156 7.70 -3.81 1.33
C LEU A 156 6.31 -4.27 0.88
N ASP A 157 5.32 -3.41 1.04
CA ASP A 157 3.93 -3.69 0.73
C ASP A 157 3.66 -3.53 -0.77
N PRO A 158 3.31 -4.62 -1.49
CA PRO A 158 3.08 -4.54 -2.93
C PRO A 158 1.73 -3.91 -3.31
N TYR A 159 0.82 -3.71 -2.34
CA TYR A 159 -0.54 -3.25 -2.59
C TYR A 159 -0.72 -1.77 -2.31
N ALA A 160 -0.14 -1.23 -1.25
CA ALA A 160 -0.26 0.18 -0.90
C ALA A 160 1.03 0.71 -0.27
N PRO A 161 2.20 0.58 -0.92
CA PRO A 161 3.47 0.89 -0.28
C PRO A 161 3.43 2.28 0.36
N ALA A 162 3.73 2.39 1.66
CA ALA A 162 3.88 3.70 2.29
C ALA A 162 5.22 4.26 1.84
N VAL A 163 5.18 4.85 0.65
CA VAL A 163 6.29 5.59 0.09
C VAL A 163 6.06 7.02 0.53
N LEU A 164 6.88 7.51 1.47
CA LEU A 164 6.95 8.94 1.73
C LEU A 164 7.17 9.69 0.41
N PRO A 165 6.71 10.95 0.30
CA PRO A 165 6.47 11.58 -0.98
C PRO A 165 7.80 11.77 -1.72
N PHE A 166 8.08 10.90 -2.68
CA PHE A 166 8.97 11.29 -3.75
C PHE A 166 8.15 12.22 -4.64
N ALA A 167 8.55 13.48 -4.70
CA ALA A 167 7.91 14.46 -5.58
C ALA A 167 8.03 14.08 -7.07
N ASN A 168 8.86 13.10 -7.40
CA ASN A 168 9.03 12.48 -8.71
C ASN A 168 9.16 10.94 -8.57
N ALA A 169 9.25 10.20 -9.69
CA ALA A 169 9.41 8.74 -9.67
C ALA A 169 10.53 8.31 -8.70
N PRO A 170 10.36 7.22 -7.93
CA PRO A 170 11.33 6.87 -6.89
C PRO A 170 12.70 6.69 -7.54
N ILE A 171 13.69 7.47 -7.10
CA ILE A 171 15.07 7.42 -7.62
C ILE A 171 15.65 6.01 -7.45
N PHE A 172 15.24 5.29 -6.41
CA PHE A 172 15.59 3.88 -6.23
C PHE A 172 14.39 2.96 -6.33
N GLY A 173 14.52 1.88 -7.09
CA GLY A 173 13.70 0.70 -6.89
C GLY A 173 14.20 -0.02 -5.64
N ALA A 174 13.29 -0.68 -4.92
CA ALA A 174 13.61 -1.45 -3.74
C ALA A 174 12.91 -2.81 -3.80
N GLY A 175 13.57 -3.85 -3.33
CA GLY A 175 13.06 -5.21 -3.47
C GLY A 175 13.84 -6.22 -2.64
N ILE A 176 13.18 -7.33 -2.33
CA ILE A 176 13.78 -8.41 -1.55
C ILE A 176 14.26 -9.52 -2.51
N PHE A 177 15.51 -9.92 -2.37
CA PHE A 177 16.21 -10.88 -3.22
C PHE A 177 16.76 -12.08 -2.44
N VAL A 178 16.18 -13.27 -2.66
CA VAL A 178 16.73 -14.54 -2.16
C VAL A 178 17.82 -15.00 -3.11
N GLU A 179 19.03 -15.20 -2.62
CA GLU A 179 20.04 -15.84 -3.42
C GLU A 179 19.80 -17.36 -3.40
N SER A 180 19.33 -17.89 -4.55
CA SER A 180 18.82 -19.26 -4.68
C SER A 180 19.85 -20.37 -4.42
N ARG A 181 21.15 -20.05 -4.39
CA ARG A 181 22.23 -21.04 -4.20
C ARG A 181 22.56 -21.24 -2.72
N THR A 182 22.46 -20.17 -1.94
CA THR A 182 22.83 -20.12 -0.52
C THR A 182 21.63 -19.97 0.39
N ASN A 183 20.46 -19.62 -0.15
CA ASN A 183 19.26 -19.19 0.59
C ASN A 183 19.52 -17.98 1.50
N LEU A 184 20.61 -17.27 1.25
CA LEU A 184 20.88 -15.99 1.90
C LEU A 184 20.07 -14.90 1.23
N SER A 185 19.99 -13.80 1.95
CA SER A 185 18.85 -12.96 1.89
C SER A 185 19.27 -11.53 1.86
N TYR A 186 18.79 -10.77 0.87
CA TYR A 186 19.19 -9.41 0.63
C TYR A 186 18.00 -8.47 0.40
N THR A 187 18.03 -7.29 1.00
CA THR A 187 17.28 -6.14 0.48
C THR A 187 18.15 -5.45 -0.56
N LEU A 188 17.61 -5.28 -1.76
CA LEU A 188 18.24 -4.59 -2.87
C LEU A 188 17.62 -3.19 -3.00
N MET A 189 18.47 -2.21 -3.24
CA MET A 189 18.06 -0.93 -3.81
C MET A 189 18.86 -0.71 -5.10
N TRP A 190 18.21 -0.22 -6.15
CA TRP A 190 18.85 0.00 -7.46
C TRP A 190 18.34 1.29 -8.10
N PRO A 191 19.14 1.96 -8.94
CA PRO A 191 18.71 3.18 -9.63
C PRO A 191 17.52 2.89 -10.53
N ASN A 192 16.38 3.52 -10.26
CA ASN A 192 15.15 3.36 -11.05
C ASN A 192 15.07 4.34 -12.23
N TRP A 193 16.05 5.27 -12.35
CA TRP A 193 16.16 6.19 -13.48
C TRP A 193 16.89 5.56 -14.68
N ILE A 194 17.09 4.25 -14.64
CA ILE A 194 17.84 3.48 -15.63
C ILE A 194 16.88 2.49 -16.27
N ASP A 195 16.50 2.80 -17.50
CA ASP A 195 15.50 2.05 -18.25
C ASP A 195 16.15 1.04 -19.21
N SER A 196 17.47 1.16 -19.42
CA SER A 196 18.21 0.30 -20.35
C SER A 196 19.61 -0.03 -19.87
N ASN A 197 20.16 -1.13 -20.39
CA ASN A 197 21.55 -1.53 -20.13
C ASN A 197 22.57 -0.53 -20.70
N GLU A 198 22.18 0.28 -21.68
CA GLU A 198 23.06 1.30 -22.30
C GLU A 198 23.29 2.48 -21.36
N GLU A 199 22.32 2.79 -20.50
CA GLU A 199 22.38 3.88 -19.52
C GLU A 199 23.23 3.54 -18.30
N ILE A 200 23.40 2.25 -17.96
CA ILE A 200 24.14 1.79 -16.78
C ILE A 200 25.60 2.28 -16.78
N ASP A 201 26.21 2.34 -17.96
CA ASP A 201 27.61 2.73 -18.15
C ASP A 201 27.74 4.14 -18.77
N SER A 202 26.63 4.88 -18.87
CA SER A 202 26.63 6.24 -19.40
C SER A 202 27.16 7.24 -18.37
N GLU A 203 28.14 8.05 -18.78
CA GLU A 203 28.66 9.16 -17.98
C GLU A 203 27.62 10.28 -17.79
N ASP A 204 26.56 10.29 -18.60
CA ASP A 204 25.46 11.27 -18.52
C ASP A 204 24.36 10.84 -17.53
N CYS A 205 24.38 9.59 -17.03
CA CYS A 205 23.35 9.00 -16.17
C CYS A 205 23.79 9.00 -14.69
N ILE A 206 24.17 10.17 -14.17
CA ILE A 206 24.67 10.35 -12.80
C ILE A 206 23.53 10.78 -11.87
N ALA A 207 23.42 10.15 -10.69
CA ALA A 207 22.58 10.67 -9.62
C ALA A 207 23.19 11.96 -9.05
N GLU A 208 22.45 13.07 -9.07
CA GLU A 208 22.88 14.31 -8.43
C GLU A 208 23.02 14.15 -6.91
N ALA A 209 23.78 15.06 -6.28
CA ALA A 209 24.23 14.89 -4.91
C ALA A 209 23.57 15.84 -3.89
N PHE A 210 22.80 15.36 -2.89
CA PHE A 210 22.48 16.14 -1.67
C PHE A 210 22.28 15.30 -0.40
N THR A 211 22.58 15.91 0.75
CA THR A 211 22.27 15.52 2.15
C THR A 211 22.78 14.12 2.59
N SER A 212 22.86 13.82 3.89
CA SER A 212 23.41 12.55 4.40
C SER A 212 22.39 11.73 5.20
N VAL A 213 22.24 10.44 4.86
CA VAL A 213 21.52 9.40 5.59
C VAL A 213 22.44 8.95 6.70
N THR A 214 21.97 9.09 7.93
CA THR A 214 22.77 8.87 9.15
C THR A 214 22.39 7.58 9.88
N ARG A 215 21.22 7.00 9.58
CA ARG A 215 20.70 5.73 10.10
C ARG A 215 19.86 5.05 9.03
N ALA A 216 19.89 3.72 8.95
CA ALA A 216 18.97 2.91 8.16
C ALA A 216 18.68 1.61 8.91
N GLU A 217 17.42 1.35 9.25
CA GLU A 217 16.97 0.24 10.11
C GLU A 217 15.66 -0.35 9.60
N LEU A 218 15.49 -1.67 9.72
CA LEU A 218 14.19 -2.30 9.45
C LEU A 218 13.23 -1.97 10.60
N THR A 219 12.07 -1.44 10.23
CA THR A 219 10.94 -1.15 11.11
C THR A 219 9.73 -2.01 10.72
N CYS A 220 8.65 -1.90 11.48
CA CYS A 220 7.35 -2.44 11.13
C CYS A 220 6.32 -1.31 11.15
N MET A 221 5.57 -1.18 10.07
CA MET A 221 4.52 -0.19 9.89
C MET A 221 3.29 -0.54 10.74
N PRO A 222 2.47 0.46 11.07
CA PRO A 222 1.14 0.22 11.63
C PRO A 222 0.27 -0.62 10.69
N ASP A 223 -0.87 -1.13 11.17
CA ASP A 223 -1.80 -1.90 10.34
C ASP A 223 -2.56 -1.00 9.35
N TYR A 224 -3.09 -1.54 8.25
CA TYR A 224 -3.93 -0.79 7.30
C TYR A 224 -5.19 -0.20 7.93
N SER A 225 -5.65 -0.75 9.05
CA SER A 225 -6.78 -0.17 9.75
C SER A 225 -6.41 1.08 10.57
N SER A 226 -5.11 1.26 10.85
CA SER A 226 -4.62 2.32 11.71
C SER A 226 -4.50 3.62 10.94
N SER A 227 -5.04 4.70 11.50
CA SER A 227 -4.84 6.04 10.96
C SER A 227 -3.35 6.40 10.84
N ASN A 228 -2.50 5.88 11.73
CA ASN A 228 -1.06 6.12 11.68
C ASN A 228 -0.42 5.57 10.40
N TYR A 229 -0.87 4.41 9.89
CA TYR A 229 -0.39 3.89 8.61
C TYR A 229 -0.67 4.89 7.49
N TRP A 230 -1.90 5.38 7.43
CA TRP A 230 -2.35 6.31 6.40
C TRP A 230 -1.72 7.70 6.52
N VAL A 231 -1.39 8.16 7.74
CA VAL A 231 -0.59 9.39 7.93
C VAL A 231 0.77 9.26 7.23
N HIS A 232 1.43 8.10 7.36
CA HIS A 232 2.70 7.85 6.68
C HIS A 232 2.51 7.67 5.18
N HIS A 233 1.50 6.91 4.75
CA HIS A 233 1.23 6.64 3.34
C HIS A 233 0.85 7.92 2.56
N TYR A 234 0.04 8.80 3.16
CA TYR A 234 -0.39 10.05 2.52
C TYR A 234 0.53 11.23 2.78
N ALA A 235 1.65 11.04 3.49
CA ALA A 235 2.63 12.09 3.68
C ALA A 235 3.07 12.62 2.31
N GLY A 236 2.77 13.90 2.02
CA GLY A 236 3.04 14.57 0.74
C GLY A 236 2.25 14.09 -0.48
N SER A 237 1.04 13.55 -0.26
CA SER A 237 0.02 13.44 -1.31
C SER A 237 -0.18 14.79 -2.02
N ASN A 238 -0.16 14.74 -3.35
CA ASN A 238 -0.35 15.84 -4.30
C ASN A 238 -0.93 15.30 -5.61
N GLU A 239 -1.15 16.16 -6.61
CA GLU A 239 -1.81 15.77 -7.87
C GLU A 239 -1.00 14.75 -8.68
N ALA A 240 0.32 14.69 -8.53
CA ALA A 240 1.21 13.81 -9.30
C ALA A 240 1.33 12.40 -8.72
N ASN A 241 0.89 12.16 -7.48
CA ASN A 241 1.07 10.88 -6.77
C ASN A 241 -0.23 10.35 -6.14
N THR A 242 -1.37 10.56 -6.81
CA THR A 242 -2.65 9.93 -6.44
C THR A 242 -2.58 8.42 -6.59
N PHE A 243 -3.24 7.68 -5.70
CA PHE A 243 -3.23 6.23 -5.68
C PHE A 243 -4.66 5.66 -5.72
N ASP A 244 -4.81 4.58 -6.47
CA ASP A 244 -6.08 3.88 -6.64
C ASP A 244 -5.94 2.42 -6.24
N TRP A 245 -6.57 2.04 -5.12
CA TRP A 245 -6.69 0.64 -4.75
C TRP A 245 -7.42 -0.16 -5.84
N TYR A 246 -6.87 -1.32 -6.17
CA TYR A 246 -7.37 -2.28 -7.17
C TYR A 246 -7.33 -1.76 -8.60
N VAL A 247 -8.39 -1.07 -9.00
CA VAL A 247 -8.65 -0.62 -10.36
C VAL A 247 -9.00 0.86 -10.37
N PRO A 248 -8.46 1.65 -11.32
CA PRO A 248 -8.92 3.01 -11.57
C PRO A 248 -10.38 3.03 -12.01
N TRP A 249 -11.07 4.16 -11.81
CA TRP A 249 -12.45 4.33 -12.29
C TRP A 249 -12.59 4.08 -13.80
N SER A 250 -11.56 4.44 -14.58
CA SER A 250 -11.52 4.35 -16.04
C SER A 250 -11.48 2.92 -16.60
N THR A 251 -11.18 1.91 -15.79
CA THR A 251 -11.03 0.52 -16.25
C THR A 251 -12.36 -0.26 -16.16
N ASN A 252 -13.38 0.17 -16.90
CA ASN A 252 -14.74 -0.39 -16.95
C ASN A 252 -15.54 -0.39 -15.64
N LEU A 253 -14.93 -0.05 -14.50
CA LEU A 253 -15.59 0.01 -13.19
C LEU A 253 -16.84 0.90 -13.23
N ALA A 254 -16.74 2.05 -13.91
CA ALA A 254 -17.84 2.97 -14.13
C ALA A 254 -19.09 2.31 -14.74
N SER A 255 -18.90 1.53 -15.81
CA SER A 255 -19.99 0.87 -16.52
C SER A 255 -20.67 -0.19 -15.67
N LEU A 256 -19.88 -1.00 -14.95
CA LEU A 256 -20.39 -2.02 -14.04
C LEU A 256 -21.24 -1.41 -12.92
N ILE A 257 -20.75 -0.32 -12.32
CA ILE A 257 -21.48 0.35 -11.24
C ILE A 257 -22.76 0.99 -11.76
N LYS A 258 -22.72 1.69 -12.91
CA LYS A 258 -23.91 2.28 -13.56
C LYS A 258 -25.03 1.27 -13.73
N ASP A 259 -24.69 0.12 -14.31
CA ASP A 259 -25.66 -0.93 -14.59
C ASP A 259 -26.22 -1.55 -13.30
N ALA A 260 -25.37 -1.66 -12.27
CA ALA A 260 -25.69 -2.38 -11.05
C ALA A 260 -26.51 -1.57 -10.03
N VAL A 261 -26.22 -0.27 -9.86
CA VAL A 261 -27.01 0.58 -8.93
C VAL A 261 -28.34 1.02 -9.53
N GLY A 262 -28.46 1.00 -10.87
CA GLY A 262 -29.68 1.27 -11.62
C GLY A 262 -30.18 2.72 -11.51
N GLY A 263 -31.06 3.13 -12.43
CA GLY A 263 -31.89 4.33 -12.27
C GLY A 263 -31.18 5.69 -12.32
N VAL A 264 -29.89 5.74 -12.65
CA VAL A 264 -29.14 7.01 -12.73
C VAL A 264 -29.75 7.97 -13.75
N GLU A 265 -30.07 7.47 -14.95
CA GLU A 265 -30.62 8.30 -16.04
C GLU A 265 -32.13 8.61 -15.88
N GLU A 266 -32.84 7.85 -15.04
CA GLU A 266 -34.29 7.97 -14.84
C GLU A 266 -34.68 8.60 -13.50
N SER A 267 -33.70 8.87 -12.63
CA SER A 267 -33.94 9.48 -11.32
C SER A 267 -34.49 10.90 -11.47
N LYS A 268 -35.51 11.22 -10.68
CA LYS A 268 -36.08 12.57 -10.60
C LYS A 268 -35.47 13.40 -9.47
N HIS A 269 -34.59 12.80 -8.67
CA HIS A 269 -33.90 13.45 -7.56
C HIS A 269 -32.38 13.36 -7.74
N ALA A 270 -31.66 14.28 -7.10
CA ALA A 270 -30.20 14.30 -7.13
C ALA A 270 -29.65 13.07 -6.39
N ILE A 271 -28.74 12.33 -7.02
CA ILE A 271 -28.15 11.11 -6.49
C ILE A 271 -27.04 11.47 -5.50
N THR A 272 -27.22 11.07 -4.24
CA THR A 272 -26.28 11.36 -3.16
C THR A 272 -25.47 10.11 -2.78
N VAL A 273 -24.14 10.23 -2.83
CA VAL A 273 -23.20 9.12 -2.61
C VAL A 273 -22.23 9.46 -1.48
N LEU A 274 -21.96 8.47 -0.64
CA LEU A 274 -20.93 8.54 0.41
C LEU A 274 -19.73 7.68 0.01
N ASN A 275 -18.59 8.29 -0.31
CA ASN A 275 -17.35 7.57 -0.60
C ASN A 275 -16.55 7.34 0.69
N VAL A 276 -16.49 6.08 1.10
CA VAL A 276 -15.94 5.58 2.37
C VAL A 276 -14.46 5.28 2.19
N GLY A 277 -13.62 5.79 3.09
CA GLY A 277 -12.17 5.60 3.06
C GLY A 277 -11.58 5.99 1.72
N CYS A 278 -11.87 7.23 1.29
CA CYS A 278 -11.62 7.69 -0.07
C CYS A 278 -10.12 7.73 -0.45
N GLY A 279 -9.22 7.71 0.53
CA GLY A 279 -7.79 7.85 0.32
C GLY A 279 -7.45 9.10 -0.50
N ASN A 280 -6.42 9.01 -1.34
CA ASN A 280 -6.05 10.06 -2.31
C ASN A 280 -6.49 9.71 -3.74
N SER A 281 -7.50 8.86 -3.90
CA SER A 281 -8.03 8.47 -5.21
C SER A 281 -8.76 9.65 -5.86
N LYS A 282 -8.20 10.17 -6.95
CA LYS A 282 -8.83 11.20 -7.76
C LYS A 282 -9.81 10.62 -8.78
N SER A 283 -9.48 9.46 -9.37
CA SER A 283 -10.25 8.92 -10.50
C SER A 283 -11.69 8.55 -10.10
N VAL A 284 -11.91 8.10 -8.85
CA VAL A 284 -13.23 7.72 -8.36
C VAL A 284 -14.15 8.93 -8.23
N GLY A 285 -13.72 9.98 -7.54
CA GLY A 285 -14.59 11.14 -7.29
C GLY A 285 -14.98 11.87 -8.57
N ASP A 286 -13.96 12.25 -9.35
CA ASP A 286 -14.16 12.96 -10.61
C ASP A 286 -14.92 12.09 -11.62
N GLY A 287 -14.59 10.79 -11.68
CA GLY A 287 -15.27 9.83 -12.55
C GLY A 287 -16.74 9.64 -12.20
N MET A 288 -17.08 9.55 -10.90
CA MET A 288 -18.46 9.39 -10.46
C MET A 288 -19.35 10.57 -10.87
N ILE A 289 -18.84 11.79 -10.71
CA ILE A 289 -19.55 13.02 -11.11
C ILE A 289 -19.61 13.14 -12.64
N ALA A 290 -18.49 12.88 -13.34
CA ALA A 290 -18.42 12.99 -14.80
C ALA A 290 -19.35 12.00 -15.51
N ASP A 291 -19.44 10.78 -14.99
CA ASP A 291 -20.34 9.76 -15.52
C ASP A 291 -21.79 9.95 -15.03
N GLY A 292 -22.04 10.90 -14.14
CA GLY A 292 -23.37 11.19 -13.59
C GLY A 292 -23.90 10.11 -12.67
N VAL A 293 -23.07 9.20 -12.14
CA VAL A 293 -23.49 8.22 -11.13
C VAL A 293 -23.67 8.84 -9.74
N ALA A 294 -23.16 10.05 -9.55
CA ALA A 294 -23.41 10.90 -8.39
C ALA A 294 -23.68 12.33 -8.85
N ASP A 295 -24.63 13.00 -8.21
CA ASP A 295 -24.79 14.45 -8.30
C ASP A 295 -24.13 15.14 -7.10
N ILE A 296 -24.15 14.47 -5.94
CA ILE A 296 -23.57 14.94 -4.67
C ILE A 296 -22.74 13.80 -4.11
N LEU A 297 -21.43 14.04 -3.97
CA LEU A 297 -20.47 13.06 -3.47
C LEU A 297 -19.79 13.60 -2.21
N ILE A 298 -19.91 12.86 -1.10
CA ILE A 298 -19.21 13.17 0.14
C ILE A 298 -18.11 12.14 0.34
N HIS A 299 -16.86 12.59 0.33
CA HIS A 299 -15.69 11.78 0.61
C HIS A 299 -15.37 11.85 2.09
N PHE A 300 -15.03 10.71 2.69
CA PHE A 300 -14.36 10.74 3.98
C PHE A 300 -13.22 9.75 4.09
N ASP A 301 -12.27 10.11 4.93
CA ASP A 301 -11.15 9.27 5.33
C ASP A 301 -10.82 9.53 6.81
N VAL A 302 -10.16 8.57 7.45
CA VAL A 302 -9.64 8.74 8.81
C VAL A 302 -8.40 9.64 8.82
N SER A 303 -7.66 9.71 7.71
CA SER A 303 -6.48 10.57 7.56
C SER A 303 -6.89 12.02 7.28
N ASN A 304 -6.48 12.90 8.18
CA ASN A 304 -6.65 14.35 8.02
C ASN A 304 -5.77 14.90 6.87
N GLU A 305 -4.59 14.32 6.68
CA GLU A 305 -3.63 14.68 5.64
C GLU A 305 -4.24 14.50 4.25
N VAL A 306 -4.89 13.37 4.01
CA VAL A 306 -5.43 13.05 2.69
C VAL A 306 -6.68 13.86 2.35
N VAL A 307 -7.56 14.06 3.33
CA VAL A 307 -8.76 14.89 3.18
C VAL A 307 -8.36 16.33 2.86
N HIS A 308 -7.36 16.89 3.56
CA HIS A 308 -6.85 18.22 3.26
C HIS A 308 -6.17 18.29 1.88
N ALA A 309 -5.42 17.26 1.50
CA ALA A 309 -4.78 17.19 0.20
C ALA A 309 -5.83 17.20 -0.93
N LEU A 310 -6.84 16.33 -0.86
CA LEU A 310 -7.91 16.24 -1.87
C LEU A 310 -8.77 17.51 -1.92
N ALA A 311 -9.15 18.08 -0.77
CA ALA A 311 -9.91 19.33 -0.73
C ALA A 311 -9.14 20.50 -1.41
N LYS A 312 -7.81 20.52 -1.27
CA LYS A 312 -6.96 21.51 -1.95
C LYS A 312 -6.86 21.24 -3.46
N MET A 313 -6.80 19.98 -3.88
CA MET A 313 -6.78 19.60 -5.30
C MET A 313 -8.12 19.90 -5.99
N GLY A 314 -9.25 19.60 -5.34
CA GLY A 314 -10.59 19.86 -5.88
C GLY A 314 -11.00 21.33 -5.92
N SER A 315 -10.27 22.21 -5.22
CA SER A 315 -10.49 23.66 -5.22
C SER A 315 -9.63 24.42 -6.24
N SER A 316 -8.78 23.74 -7.01
CA SER A 316 -7.98 24.38 -8.05
C SER A 316 -8.87 24.84 -9.22
N GLU A 317 -8.60 26.03 -9.76
CA GLU A 317 -9.47 26.80 -10.67
C GLU A 317 -9.81 26.12 -12.02
N GLU A 318 -9.32 24.90 -12.27
CA GLU A 318 -9.58 24.14 -13.49
C GLU A 318 -10.97 23.48 -13.51
N ALA A 319 -11.59 23.27 -12.34
CA ALA A 319 -12.99 22.82 -12.23
C ALA A 319 -14.02 23.83 -12.79
N GLY A 320 -13.58 25.05 -13.16
CA GLY A 320 -14.43 26.11 -13.72
C GLY A 320 -14.58 26.12 -15.24
N LYS A 321 -14.00 25.15 -15.99
CA LYS A 321 -14.02 25.18 -17.46
C LYS A 321 -14.90 24.12 -18.12
N ASP A 322 -15.12 22.99 -17.46
CA ASP A 322 -16.07 21.97 -17.92
C ASP A 322 -17.32 22.04 -17.06
N ASN A 323 -18.50 22.05 -17.68
CA ASN A 323 -19.82 22.12 -17.05
C ASN A 323 -20.16 20.85 -16.24
N HIS A 324 -19.27 20.37 -15.37
CA HIS A 324 -19.58 19.24 -14.48
C HIS A 324 -20.58 19.72 -13.42
N VAL A 325 -21.77 19.12 -13.45
CA VAL A 325 -22.99 19.59 -12.74
C VAL A 325 -23.05 19.09 -11.28
N GLY A 326 -22.05 18.35 -10.82
CA GLY A 326 -22.06 17.73 -9.49
C GLY A 326 -21.25 18.47 -8.41
N PHE A 327 -21.53 18.13 -7.15
CA PHE A 327 -20.90 18.69 -5.96
C PHE A 327 -20.07 17.62 -5.24
N GLN A 328 -18.83 17.94 -4.89
CA GLN A 328 -17.95 17.10 -4.08
C GLN A 328 -17.58 17.82 -2.78
N ASP A 329 -17.57 17.12 -1.65
CA ASP A 329 -17.09 17.64 -0.36
C ASP A 329 -16.28 16.57 0.38
N PHE A 330 -15.39 17.00 1.28
CA PHE A 330 -14.43 16.14 1.96
C PHE A 330 -14.52 16.32 3.48
N ALA A 331 -14.57 15.21 4.20
CA ALA A 331 -14.67 15.20 5.66
C ALA A 331 -13.67 14.22 6.28
N VAL A 332 -13.06 14.61 7.40
CA VAL A 332 -12.27 13.68 8.21
C VAL A 332 -13.22 12.93 9.14
N PHE A 333 -13.26 11.61 9.02
CA PHE A 333 -14.10 10.78 9.87
C PHE A 333 -13.57 9.36 10.02
N ASP A 334 -13.62 8.86 11.26
CA ASP A 334 -13.37 7.46 11.58
C ASP A 334 -14.70 6.68 11.53
N ALA A 335 -14.87 5.83 10.51
CA ALA A 335 -16.10 5.06 10.34
C ALA A 335 -16.39 4.05 11.46
N VAL A 336 -15.38 3.70 12.25
CA VAL A 336 -15.45 2.72 13.33
C VAL A 336 -15.81 3.39 14.67
N VAL A 337 -15.45 4.67 14.84
CA VAL A 337 -15.63 5.41 16.10
C VAL A 337 -16.85 6.33 16.07
N GLY A 338 -17.87 5.98 16.85
CA GLY A 338 -19.03 6.83 17.09
C GLY A 338 -20.10 6.72 15.99
N LYS A 339 -20.95 7.74 15.88
CA LYS A 339 -21.95 7.84 14.80
C LYS A 339 -21.40 8.74 13.71
N LEU A 340 -21.74 8.45 12.46
CA LEU A 340 -21.45 9.33 11.33
C LEU A 340 -21.89 10.77 11.64
N PRO A 341 -21.11 11.80 11.24
CA PRO A 341 -21.32 13.19 11.66
C PRO A 341 -22.47 13.87 10.91
N PHE A 342 -23.33 13.08 10.25
CA PHE A 342 -24.47 13.58 9.51
C PHE A 342 -25.66 13.74 10.44
N ARG A 343 -26.35 14.88 10.33
CA ARG A 343 -27.59 15.11 11.09
C ARG A 343 -28.64 14.10 10.61
N GLN A 344 -28.97 13.14 11.46
CA GLN A 344 -30.01 12.16 11.17
C GLN A 344 -31.35 12.87 11.04
N GLY A 345 -31.87 12.91 9.81
CA GLY A 345 -33.27 13.21 9.53
C GLY A 345 -34.14 11.97 9.71
N ASN A 346 -35.45 12.11 9.45
CA ASN A 346 -36.32 10.94 9.34
C ASN A 346 -36.07 10.28 7.98
N GLY A 347 -35.03 9.45 7.85
CA GLY A 347 -34.79 8.64 6.65
C GLY A 347 -33.32 8.52 6.23
N LYS A 348 -33.12 7.94 5.05
CA LYS A 348 -31.83 7.77 4.38
C LYS A 348 -31.26 9.12 3.99
N LEU A 349 -29.95 9.27 4.09
CA LEU A 349 -29.22 10.48 3.70
C LEU A 349 -28.49 10.30 2.37
N PHE A 350 -28.08 9.07 2.06
CA PHE A 350 -27.40 8.71 0.83
C PHE A 350 -28.16 7.60 0.10
N ASP A 351 -28.27 7.73 -1.22
CA ASP A 351 -28.82 6.68 -2.08
C ASP A 351 -27.97 5.41 -1.99
N TRP A 352 -26.64 5.57 -1.90
CA TRP A 352 -25.70 4.47 -1.65
C TRP A 352 -24.36 4.97 -1.11
N ALA A 353 -23.60 4.08 -0.48
CA ALA A 353 -22.21 4.30 -0.13
C ALA A 353 -21.29 3.51 -1.07
N PHE A 354 -20.12 4.07 -1.36
CA PHE A 354 -19.05 3.43 -2.12
C PHE A 354 -17.92 3.07 -1.17
N ASP A 355 -17.48 1.82 -1.18
CA ASP A 355 -16.32 1.33 -0.44
C ASP A 355 -15.39 0.64 -1.42
N LYS A 356 -14.19 1.18 -1.63
CA LYS A 356 -13.15 0.55 -2.43
C LYS A 356 -11.92 0.29 -1.58
N GLY A 357 -11.85 -0.91 -1.03
CA GLY A 357 -10.72 -1.37 -0.23
C GLY A 357 -10.74 -0.95 1.24
N THR A 358 -11.71 -0.15 1.69
CA THR A 358 -11.80 0.26 3.11
C THR A 358 -12.23 -0.91 3.99
N THR A 359 -13.27 -1.66 3.60
CA THR A 359 -13.62 -2.91 4.30
C THR A 359 -12.41 -3.85 4.32
N ASP A 360 -11.64 -3.92 3.22
CA ASP A 360 -10.48 -4.79 3.14
C ASP A 360 -9.34 -4.37 4.08
N GLY A 361 -9.08 -3.06 4.17
CA GLY A 361 -8.14 -2.50 5.14
C GLY A 361 -8.60 -2.68 6.60
N LEU A 362 -9.90 -2.66 6.89
CA LEU A 362 -10.40 -2.89 8.25
C LEU A 362 -10.36 -4.37 8.68
N MET A 363 -10.48 -5.29 7.72
CA MET A 363 -10.39 -6.73 8.01
C MET A 363 -9.03 -7.15 8.55
N SER A 364 -7.95 -6.38 8.33
CA SER A 364 -6.63 -6.70 8.89
C SER A 364 -6.54 -6.40 10.39
N GLU A 365 -7.46 -5.61 10.95
CA GLU A 365 -7.57 -5.37 12.38
C GLU A 365 -8.47 -6.38 13.08
N SER A 366 -9.78 -6.31 12.79
CA SER A 366 -10.78 -7.13 13.47
C SER A 366 -12.11 -7.09 12.74
N MET A 367 -12.88 -8.17 12.87
CA MET A 367 -14.26 -8.19 12.41
C MET A 367 -15.18 -7.23 13.17
N ASP A 368 -14.84 -6.86 14.41
CA ASP A 368 -15.59 -5.87 15.19
C ASP A 368 -15.49 -4.46 14.55
N ALA A 369 -14.32 -4.08 14.03
CA ALA A 369 -14.14 -2.83 13.30
C ALA A 369 -15.02 -2.78 12.04
N VAL A 370 -15.02 -3.87 11.25
CA VAL A 370 -15.86 -4.01 10.05
C VAL A 370 -17.35 -3.93 10.42
N GLN A 371 -17.79 -4.67 11.44
CA GLN A 371 -19.18 -4.65 11.93
C GLN A 371 -19.61 -3.24 12.37
N LYS A 372 -18.75 -2.52 13.09
CA LYS A 372 -19.03 -1.14 13.53
C LYS A 372 -19.19 -0.19 12.35
N MET A 373 -18.28 -0.24 11.37
CA MET A 373 -18.39 0.57 10.15
C MET A 373 -19.71 0.32 9.42
N TRP A 374 -20.03 -0.94 9.14
CA TRP A 374 -21.23 -1.31 8.39
C TRP A 374 -22.52 -1.02 9.14
N LYS A 375 -22.50 -1.12 10.47
CA LYS A 375 -23.60 -0.67 11.34
C LYS A 375 -23.80 0.84 11.26
N ASN A 376 -22.72 1.61 11.19
CA ASN A 376 -22.79 3.06 11.02
C ASN A 376 -23.32 3.43 9.64
N LEU A 377 -22.87 2.76 8.57
CA LEU A 377 -23.39 2.93 7.21
C LEU A 377 -24.90 2.67 7.12
N ALA A 378 -25.39 1.63 7.81
CA ALA A 378 -26.82 1.31 7.88
C ALA A 378 -27.67 2.44 8.50
N THR A 379 -27.06 3.42 9.17
CA THR A 379 -27.80 4.57 9.70
C THR A 379 -28.03 5.69 8.70
N VAL A 380 -27.37 5.65 7.54
CA VAL A 380 -27.40 6.73 6.54
C VAL A 380 -27.72 6.25 5.13
N THR A 381 -27.57 4.96 4.84
CA THR A 381 -27.92 4.34 3.57
C THR A 381 -28.36 2.89 3.77
N ASP A 382 -29.08 2.35 2.80
CA ASP A 382 -29.42 0.92 2.70
C ASP A 382 -28.69 0.22 1.55
N CYS A 383 -27.76 0.89 0.88
CA CYS A 383 -27.02 0.32 -0.23
C CYS A 383 -25.53 0.61 -0.09
N VAL A 384 -24.70 -0.41 -0.23
CA VAL A 384 -23.24 -0.29 -0.28
C VAL A 384 -22.76 -0.95 -1.57
N VAL A 385 -21.98 -0.21 -2.36
CA VAL A 385 -21.22 -0.73 -3.49
C VAL A 385 -19.80 -0.98 -2.98
N LEU A 386 -19.47 -2.25 -2.75
CA LEU A 386 -18.18 -2.69 -2.24
C LEU A 386 -17.31 -3.21 -3.39
N VAL A 387 -16.16 -2.58 -3.61
CA VAL A 387 -15.11 -3.08 -4.51
C VAL A 387 -14.02 -3.74 -3.69
N SER A 388 -13.74 -5.01 -3.95
CA SER A 388 -12.85 -5.82 -3.12
C SER A 388 -12.07 -6.85 -3.92
N HIS A 389 -10.90 -7.23 -3.40
CA HIS A 389 -10.13 -8.40 -3.86
C HIS A 389 -10.56 -9.70 -3.14
N GLY A 390 -11.54 -9.64 -2.24
CA GLY A 390 -12.07 -10.82 -1.57
C GLY A 390 -12.85 -11.69 -2.55
N ASN A 391 -12.55 -12.98 -2.59
CA ASN A 391 -13.30 -13.95 -3.40
C ASN A 391 -14.80 -14.00 -2.98
N PRO A 392 -15.73 -14.17 -3.93
CA PRO A 392 -17.18 -14.19 -3.67
C PRO A 392 -17.61 -15.17 -2.58
N ASP A 393 -17.07 -16.38 -2.54
CA ASP A 393 -17.46 -17.42 -1.57
C ASP A 393 -17.24 -16.95 -0.13
N ARG A 394 -16.18 -16.17 0.11
CA ARG A 394 -15.86 -15.61 1.43
C ARG A 394 -16.55 -14.29 1.66
N ARG A 395 -16.58 -13.42 0.65
CA ARG A 395 -17.10 -12.06 0.82
C ARG A 395 -18.60 -12.04 1.04
N VAL A 396 -19.34 -12.90 0.34
CA VAL A 396 -20.79 -13.04 0.54
C VAL A 396 -21.08 -13.52 1.96
N ALA A 397 -20.43 -14.60 2.41
CA ALA A 397 -20.59 -15.10 3.78
C ALA A 397 -20.24 -14.03 4.83
N LEU A 398 -19.15 -13.29 4.63
CA LEU A 398 -18.77 -12.20 5.51
C LEU A 398 -19.86 -11.12 5.61
N VAL A 399 -20.42 -10.68 4.48
CA VAL A 399 -21.47 -9.64 4.47
C VAL A 399 -22.77 -10.14 5.11
N GLU A 400 -23.20 -11.36 4.75
CA GLU A 400 -24.53 -11.86 5.13
C GLU A 400 -24.57 -12.47 6.53
N GLU A 401 -23.46 -13.06 6.99
CA GLU A 401 -23.41 -13.82 8.24
C GLU A 401 -22.60 -13.10 9.31
N GLU A 402 -21.42 -12.56 8.98
CA GLU A 402 -20.50 -11.99 9.97
C GLU A 402 -20.78 -10.53 10.28
N ILE A 403 -20.94 -9.69 9.26
CA ILE A 403 -21.35 -8.29 9.44
C ILE A 403 -22.75 -8.24 10.07
N ALA A 404 -23.64 -9.13 9.61
CA ALA A 404 -25.02 -9.27 10.07
C ALA A 404 -25.78 -7.92 10.03
N GLY A 405 -26.92 -7.83 10.72
CA GLY A 405 -27.69 -6.58 10.77
C GLY A 405 -28.52 -6.27 9.51
N GLY A 406 -28.85 -7.29 8.73
CA GLY A 406 -29.81 -7.20 7.62
C GLY A 406 -29.21 -6.85 6.27
N TRP A 407 -27.88 -6.78 6.16
CA TRP A 407 -27.16 -6.68 4.89
C TRP A 407 -27.22 -8.01 4.11
N GLN A 408 -27.44 -7.91 2.80
CA GLN A 408 -27.45 -9.03 1.85
C GLN A 408 -26.72 -8.64 0.57
N VAL A 409 -26.06 -9.59 -0.07
CA VAL A 409 -25.43 -9.35 -1.38
C VAL A 409 -26.48 -9.58 -2.47
N ASP A 410 -26.91 -8.51 -3.12
CA ASP A 410 -27.86 -8.55 -4.23
C ASP A 410 -27.18 -8.97 -5.54
N GLN A 411 -25.99 -8.40 -5.80
CA GLN A 411 -25.21 -8.67 -7.00
C GLN A 411 -23.72 -8.82 -6.67
N CYS A 412 -23.04 -9.68 -7.42
CA CYS A 412 -21.59 -9.86 -7.39
C CYS A 412 -21.08 -9.92 -8.84
N LEU A 413 -20.22 -8.96 -9.21
CA LEU A 413 -19.72 -8.76 -10.56
C LEU A 413 -18.20 -8.85 -10.54
N GLU A 414 -17.62 -9.65 -11.43
CA GLU A 414 -16.16 -9.71 -11.61
C GLU A 414 -15.69 -8.54 -12.48
N ILE A 415 -14.55 -7.95 -12.10
CA ILE A 415 -13.89 -6.88 -12.86
C ILE A 415 -12.78 -7.52 -13.71
N ASP A 416 -13.06 -7.71 -14.99
CA ASP A 416 -12.04 -8.04 -15.99
C ASP A 416 -11.28 -6.75 -16.34
N GLY A 417 -10.00 -6.64 -15.99
CA GLY A 417 -9.32 -5.38 -16.35
C GLY A 417 -7.84 -5.19 -16.13
N LEU A 418 -7.11 -6.10 -15.48
CA LEU A 418 -5.69 -5.86 -15.27
C LEU A 418 -4.91 -7.12 -15.61
N ASP A 419 -3.96 -7.02 -16.55
CA ASP A 419 -2.96 -8.05 -16.86
C ASP A 419 -2.06 -8.43 -15.66
N SER A 420 -2.44 -8.01 -14.45
CA SER A 420 -1.81 -8.26 -13.17
C SER A 420 -1.97 -9.70 -12.68
N GLY A 421 -2.86 -10.49 -13.30
CA GLY A 421 -3.19 -11.85 -12.87
C GLY A 421 -4.06 -11.92 -11.62
N TRP A 422 -4.49 -10.77 -11.09
CA TRP A 422 -5.40 -10.67 -9.96
C TRP A 422 -6.84 -10.48 -10.43
N LYS A 423 -7.78 -10.93 -9.59
CA LYS A 423 -9.22 -10.75 -9.80
C LYS A 423 -9.76 -9.80 -8.74
N TYR A 424 -10.69 -8.95 -9.15
CA TYR A 424 -11.39 -8.02 -8.28
C TYR A 424 -12.89 -8.14 -8.54
N TRP A 425 -13.69 -7.75 -7.55
CA TRP A 425 -15.14 -7.92 -7.58
C TRP A 425 -15.84 -6.67 -7.08
N VAL A 426 -17.00 -6.38 -7.68
CA VAL A 426 -17.98 -5.41 -7.20
C VAL A 426 -19.13 -6.18 -6.55
N TYR A 427 -19.44 -5.85 -5.30
CA TYR A 427 -20.56 -6.38 -4.55
C TYR A 427 -21.59 -5.27 -4.32
N ILE A 428 -22.83 -5.51 -4.70
CA ILE A 428 -23.95 -4.61 -4.38
C ILE A 428 -24.65 -5.18 -3.17
N CYS A 429 -24.48 -4.52 -2.03
CA CYS A 429 -25.02 -4.97 -0.76
C CYS A 429 -26.23 -4.10 -0.39
N LYS A 430 -27.35 -4.73 -0.03
CA LYS A 430 -28.60 -4.04 0.37
C LYS A 430 -28.96 -4.35 1.82
N ASN A 431 -29.40 -3.34 2.57
CA ASN A 431 -29.86 -3.52 3.95
C ASN A 431 -31.40 -3.50 4.02
N SER A 432 -31.97 -4.62 4.44
CA SER A 432 -33.43 -4.80 4.56
C SER A 432 -34.06 -4.13 5.78
N THR A 433 -33.27 -3.65 6.75
CA THR A 433 -33.76 -3.05 8.01
C THR A 433 -33.99 -1.54 7.92
N VAL A 434 -33.50 -0.91 6.85
CA VAL A 434 -33.62 0.53 6.60
C VAL A 434 -34.75 0.76 5.60
N ALA A 435 -36.00 0.62 6.07
CA ALA A 435 -37.21 0.90 5.30
C ALA A 435 -37.82 2.26 5.67
#